data_AF-A0AAQ2EQA2-F1
#
_entry.id   AF-A0AAQ2EQA2-F1
#
_cell.length_a   1.000
_cell.length_b   1.000
_cell.length_c   1.000
_cell.angle_alpha   90.00
_cell.angle_beta   90.00
_cell.angle_gamma   90.00
#
_symmetry.space_group_name_H-M   'P 1'
#
loop_
_entity.id
_entity.type
_entity.pdbx_description
1 polymer ?
#
loop_
_entity_poly.entity_id
_entity_poly.type
_entity_poly.pdbx_seq_one_letter_code
_entity_poly.pdbx_strand_id
1 'polypeptide(L)'
;MTLEGVGPITAIELLSFLGNTSQFSDARGAAACAGVTPTQHSSGGKAKIGHIPKRRGNTLRKNLFLGARTVVSRLKHKEATTEKERWIKNLLAKKSVKCVAIALANKTVRTAYALLKNGSTYEPKILAA
;
A
#
# COMPACT_ATOMS: atom_id res chain seq x y z
N MET A 1 11.76 3.18 -10.55
CA MET A 1 10.80 3.62 -9.51
C MET A 1 11.39 3.34 -8.14
N THR A 2 11.78 4.38 -7.42
CA THR A 2 12.24 4.29 -6.02
C THR A 2 11.06 4.54 -5.10
N LEU A 3 10.72 3.59 -4.22
CA LEU A 3 9.65 3.76 -3.23
C LEU A 3 10.17 3.28 -1.89
N GLU A 4 9.99 4.10 -0.86
CA GLU A 4 10.46 3.75 0.48
C GLU A 4 9.66 2.56 1.02
N GLY A 5 10.37 1.47 1.34
CA GLY A 5 9.79 0.20 1.81
C GLY A 5 9.48 -0.82 0.69
N VAL A 6 9.90 -0.55 -0.54
CA VAL A 6 9.71 -1.46 -1.69
C VAL A 6 11.08 -1.95 -2.19
N GLY A 7 11.28 -3.26 -2.17
CA GLY A 7 12.49 -3.90 -2.70
C GLY A 7 12.45 -4.10 -4.23
N PRO A 8 13.56 -4.50 -4.86
CA PRO A 8 13.67 -4.59 -6.32
C PRO A 8 12.65 -5.56 -6.94
N ILE A 9 12.43 -6.73 -6.32
CA ILE A 9 11.44 -7.72 -6.81
C ILE A 9 10.03 -7.12 -6.80
N THR A 10 9.62 -6.53 -5.67
CA THR A 10 8.30 -5.89 -5.54
C THR A 10 8.16 -4.68 -6.47
N ALA A 11 9.25 -3.96 -6.73
CA ALA A 11 9.25 -2.82 -7.66
C ALA A 11 9.02 -3.28 -9.10
N ILE A 12 9.68 -4.37 -9.54
CA ILE A 12 9.45 -4.98 -10.86
C ILE A 12 8.02 -5.48 -10.96
N GLU A 13 7.52 -6.21 -9.96
CA GLU A 13 6.13 -6.70 -9.97
C GLU A 13 5.11 -5.55 -10.02
N LEU A 14 5.33 -4.48 -9.25
CA LEU A 14 4.48 -3.29 -9.29
C LEU A 14 4.52 -2.62 -10.67
N LEU A 15 5.70 -2.48 -11.26
CA LEU A 15 5.84 -1.88 -12.59
C LEU A 15 5.14 -2.73 -13.65
N SER A 16 5.34 -4.05 -13.64
CA SER A 16 4.66 -4.98 -14.55
C SER A 16 3.14 -4.99 -14.34
N PHE A 17 2.68 -4.88 -13.10
CA PHE A 17 1.24 -4.84 -12.78
C PHE A 17 0.58 -3.52 -13.18
N LEU A 18 1.27 -2.39 -12.96
CA LEU A 18 0.75 -1.05 -13.25
C LEU A 18 1.02 -0.60 -14.69
N GLY A 19 1.93 -1.29 -15.40
CA GLY A 19 2.44 -1.02 -16.75
C GLY A 19 1.79 0.15 -17.46
N ASN A 20 0.59 -0.08 -18.01
CA ASN A 20 -0.23 1.00 -18.51
C ASN A 20 -1.25 1.45 -17.45
N THR A 21 -0.98 2.58 -16.79
CA THR A 21 -1.87 3.10 -15.74
C THR A 21 -3.28 3.45 -16.24
N SER A 22 -3.48 3.60 -17.56
CA SER A 22 -4.81 3.85 -18.15
C SER A 22 -5.75 2.64 -18.06
N GLN A 23 -5.23 1.44 -17.77
CA GLN A 23 -6.06 0.24 -17.59
C GLN A 23 -6.89 0.29 -16.29
N PHE A 24 -6.53 1.19 -15.36
CA PHE A 24 -7.27 1.42 -14.14
C PHE A 24 -7.92 2.80 -14.17
N SER A 25 -9.18 2.89 -13.75
CA SER A 25 -9.91 4.15 -13.63
C SER A 25 -9.24 5.11 -12.65
N ASP A 26 -8.80 4.59 -11.50
CA ASP A 26 -8.09 5.35 -10.48
C ASP A 26 -7.11 4.48 -9.67
N ALA A 27 -6.34 5.15 -8.80
CA ALA A 27 -5.39 4.49 -7.90
C ALA A 27 -6.07 3.49 -6.96
N ARG A 28 -7.36 3.70 -6.61
CA ARG A 28 -8.11 2.79 -5.73
C ARG A 28 -8.47 1.50 -6.47
N GLY A 29 -8.85 1.59 -7.75
CA GLY A 29 -9.08 0.48 -8.64
C GLY A 29 -7.83 -0.38 -8.81
N ALA A 30 -6.66 0.27 -8.99
CA ALA A 30 -5.38 -0.43 -9.03
C ALA A 30 -5.09 -1.19 -7.72
N ALA A 31 -5.28 -0.56 -6.56
CA ALA A 31 -5.10 -1.20 -5.25
C ALA A 31 -6.11 -2.32 -4.96
N ALA A 32 -7.35 -2.20 -5.45
CA ALA A 32 -8.36 -3.25 -5.36
C ALA A 32 -8.00 -4.44 -6.25
N CYS A 33 -7.51 -4.19 -7.46
CA CYS A 33 -7.07 -5.24 -8.38
C CYS A 33 -5.80 -5.96 -7.87
N ALA A 34 -4.87 -5.23 -7.25
CA ALA A 34 -3.69 -5.80 -6.58
C ALA A 34 -4.05 -6.66 -5.35
N GLY A 35 -5.31 -6.65 -4.90
CA GLY A 35 -5.79 -7.46 -3.78
C GLY A 35 -5.41 -6.91 -2.40
N VAL A 36 -4.96 -5.67 -2.30
CA VAL A 36 -4.59 -5.03 -1.01
C VAL A 36 -5.72 -4.16 -0.44
N THR A 37 -6.95 -4.36 -0.92
CA THR A 37 -8.15 -3.66 -0.44
C THR A 37 -9.17 -4.70 0.05
N PRO A 38 -9.80 -4.50 1.22
CA PRO A 38 -10.89 -5.36 1.68
C PRO A 38 -12.04 -5.40 0.66
N THR A 39 -12.70 -6.54 0.55
CA THR A 39 -13.91 -6.64 -0.29
C THR A 39 -15.03 -5.81 0.32
N GLN A 40 -15.85 -5.18 -0.52
CA GLN A 40 -17.06 -4.48 -0.10
C GLN A 40 -18.27 -5.23 -0.67
N HIS A 41 -19.21 -5.58 0.20
CA HIS A 41 -20.50 -6.14 -0.18
C HIS A 41 -21.58 -5.13 0.20
N SER A 42 -22.44 -4.78 -0.75
CA SER A 42 -23.57 -3.91 -0.48
C SER A 42 -24.85 -4.45 -1.11
N SER A 43 -25.92 -4.46 -0.34
CA SER A 43 -27.27 -4.81 -0.80
C SER A 43 -28.29 -3.94 -0.06
N GLY A 44 -29.36 -3.53 -0.75
CA GLY A 44 -30.45 -2.74 -0.16
C GLY A 44 -29.99 -1.48 0.60
N GLY A 45 -28.97 -0.76 0.09
CA GLY A 45 -28.43 0.46 0.72
C GLY A 45 -27.52 0.24 1.93
N LYS A 46 -27.27 -1.00 2.37
CA LYS A 46 -26.34 -1.30 3.48
C LYS A 46 -24.99 -1.70 2.91
N ALA A 47 -23.91 -1.03 3.33
CA ALA A 47 -22.54 -1.38 2.95
C ALA A 47 -21.86 -2.15 4.07
N LYS A 48 -21.23 -3.28 3.74
CA LYS A 48 -20.42 -4.11 4.66
C LYS A 48 -19.02 -4.27 4.09
N ILE A 49 -18.02 -3.93 4.90
CA ILE A 49 -16.61 -4.18 4.58
C ILE A 49 -16.26 -5.59 5.04
N GLY A 50 -15.73 -6.39 4.12
CA GLY A 50 -15.33 -7.78 4.31
C GLY A 50 -13.83 -7.96 4.46
N HIS A 51 -13.34 -9.06 3.92
CA HIS A 51 -11.97 -9.55 4.13
C HIS A 51 -11.07 -9.19 2.94
N ILE A 52 -9.77 -9.38 3.10
CA ILE A 52 -8.84 -9.31 1.96
C ILE A 52 -9.15 -10.46 0.99
N PRO A 53 -9.39 -10.19 -0.30
CA PRO A 53 -9.76 -11.22 -1.26
C PRO A 53 -8.64 -12.26 -1.42
N LYS A 54 -9.00 -13.55 -1.39
CA LYS A 54 -8.03 -14.65 -1.58
C LYS A 54 -7.65 -14.86 -3.06
N ARG A 55 -8.52 -14.51 -3.99
CA ARG A 55 -8.37 -14.82 -5.43
C ARG A 55 -7.62 -13.76 -6.24
N ARG A 56 -7.29 -12.60 -5.67
CA ARG A 56 -6.64 -11.49 -6.40
C ARG A 56 -5.19 -11.30 -5.95
N GLY A 57 -4.30 -11.19 -6.95
CA GLY A 57 -2.92 -10.72 -6.79
C GLY A 57 -2.01 -11.58 -5.90
N ASN A 58 -1.97 -12.91 -6.04
CA ASN A 58 -1.32 -13.76 -5.03
C ASN A 58 0.16 -13.43 -4.75
N THR A 59 0.99 -13.26 -5.78
CA THR A 59 2.43 -12.97 -5.57
C THR A 59 2.67 -11.52 -5.20
N LEU A 60 2.10 -10.57 -5.96
CA LEU A 60 2.24 -9.13 -5.70
C LEU A 60 1.73 -8.75 -4.30
N ARG A 61 0.54 -9.22 -3.90
CA ARG A 61 -0.02 -8.96 -2.56
C ARG A 61 0.85 -9.53 -1.46
N LYS A 62 1.38 -10.74 -1.64
CA LYS A 62 2.30 -11.37 -0.68
C LYS A 62 3.56 -10.52 -0.52
N ASN A 63 4.18 -10.11 -1.62
CA ASN A 63 5.43 -9.35 -1.58
C ASN A 63 5.22 -7.94 -1.01
N LEU A 64 4.14 -7.26 -1.41
CA LEU A 64 3.73 -5.98 -0.81
C LEU A 64 3.49 -6.10 0.69
N PHE A 65 2.79 -7.15 1.13
CA PHE A 65 2.53 -7.38 2.55
C PHE A 65 3.81 -7.67 3.33
N LEU A 66 4.71 -8.51 2.80
CA LEU A 66 5.98 -8.82 3.44
C LEU A 66 6.86 -7.57 3.58
N GLY A 67 7.02 -6.79 2.50
CA GLY A 67 7.76 -5.53 2.52
C GLY A 67 7.14 -4.50 3.48
N ALA A 68 5.82 -4.35 3.45
CA ALA A 68 5.14 -3.46 4.39
C ALA A 68 5.30 -3.93 5.84
N ARG A 69 5.23 -5.24 6.11
CA ARG A 69 5.38 -5.81 7.45
C ARG A 69 6.77 -5.58 8.01
N THR A 70 7.83 -5.67 7.21
CA THR A 70 9.20 -5.40 7.68
C THR A 70 9.37 -3.92 8.07
N VAL A 71 8.84 -3.00 7.26
CA VAL A 71 8.83 -1.55 7.57
C VAL A 71 8.07 -1.29 8.88
N VAL A 72 6.85 -1.79 8.99
CA VAL A 72 6.00 -1.59 10.19
C VAL A 72 6.67 -2.20 11.44
N SER A 73 7.33 -3.36 11.31
CA SER A 73 8.03 -3.99 12.43
C SER A 73 9.26 -3.19 12.88
N ARG A 74 10.00 -2.59 11.95
CA ARG A 74 11.16 -1.73 12.28
C ARG A 74 10.74 -0.45 13.00
N LEU A 75 9.62 0.16 12.58
CA LEU A 75 9.10 1.40 13.15
C LEU A 75 8.53 1.26 14.58
N LYS A 76 8.34 0.04 15.07
CA LYS A 76 7.98 -0.18 16.48
C LYS A 76 9.06 0.29 17.45
N HIS A 77 10.31 0.23 17.04
CA HIS A 77 11.48 0.47 17.89
C HIS A 77 12.29 1.69 17.45
N LYS A 78 11.80 2.44 16.46
CA LYS A 78 12.46 3.63 15.92
C LYS A 78 11.56 4.85 15.99
N GLU A 79 12.19 6.01 16.09
CA GLU A 79 11.48 7.27 15.91
C GLU A 79 11.11 7.51 14.45
N ALA A 80 9.96 8.14 14.25
CA ALA A 80 9.50 8.49 12.92
C ALA A 80 10.29 9.72 12.45
N THR A 81 10.87 9.60 11.25
CA THR A 81 11.61 10.67 10.59
C THR A 81 10.78 11.30 9.46
N THR A 82 9.88 10.52 8.85
CA THR A 82 9.00 11.01 7.77
C THR A 82 7.53 11.10 8.19
N GLU A 83 6.74 11.91 7.50
CA GLU A 83 5.28 11.98 7.70
C GLU A 83 4.61 10.61 7.49
N LYS A 84 5.14 9.79 6.58
CA LYS A 84 4.65 8.43 6.32
C LYS A 84 4.90 7.52 7.53
N GLU A 85 6.09 7.59 8.11
CA GLU A 85 6.43 6.83 9.33
C GLU A 85 5.60 7.28 10.53
N ARG A 86 5.36 8.59 10.69
CA ARG A 86 4.47 9.13 11.72
C ARG A 86 3.04 8.60 11.56
N TRP A 87 2.54 8.58 10.33
CA TRP A 87 1.24 7.97 10.01
C TRP A 87 1.19 6.47 10.37
N ILE A 88 2.27 5.72 10.11
CA ILE A 88 2.36 4.30 10.49
C ILE A 88 2.35 4.15 12.02
N LYS A 89 3.13 4.94 12.78
CA LYS A 89 3.14 4.89 14.26
C LYS A 89 1.74 5.21 14.84
N ASN A 90 1.06 6.23 14.31
CA ASN A 90 -0.30 6.58 14.72
C ASN A 90 -1.31 5.44 14.48
N LEU A 91 -1.14 4.67 13.40
CA LEU A 91 -1.96 3.49 13.16
C LEU A 91 -1.61 2.32 14.07
N LEU A 92 -0.32 2.10 14.36
CA LEU A 92 0.14 1.07 15.29
C LEU A 92 -0.38 1.28 16.71
N ALA A 93 -0.63 2.52 17.12
CA ALA A 93 -1.27 2.82 18.40
C ALA A 93 -2.73 2.32 18.50
N LYS A 94 -3.39 2.05 17.36
CA LYS A 94 -4.84 1.76 17.30
C LYS A 94 -5.17 0.39 16.69
N LYS A 95 -4.26 -0.20 15.93
CA LYS A 95 -4.51 -1.37 15.08
C LYS A 95 -3.36 -2.37 15.15
N SER A 96 -3.68 -3.64 14.89
CA SER A 96 -2.68 -4.70 14.83
C SER A 96 -1.67 -4.49 13.71
N VAL A 97 -0.45 -5.01 13.88
CA VAL A 97 0.63 -4.95 12.88
C VAL A 97 0.19 -5.42 11.51
N LYS A 98 -0.61 -6.50 11.44
CA LYS A 98 -1.10 -7.05 10.16
C LYS A 98 -2.00 -6.05 9.45
N CYS A 99 -2.93 -5.41 10.18
CA CYS A 99 -3.80 -4.38 9.62
C CYS A 99 -3.00 -3.18 9.12
N VAL A 100 -2.01 -2.72 9.88
CA VAL A 100 -1.16 -1.58 9.48
C VAL A 100 -0.30 -1.93 8.27
N ALA A 101 0.24 -3.15 8.20
CA ALA A 101 1.00 -3.61 7.04
C ALA A 101 0.14 -3.64 5.76
N ILE A 102 -1.12 -4.09 5.85
CA ILE A 102 -2.05 -4.04 4.71
C ILE A 102 -2.36 -2.59 4.33
N ALA A 103 -2.59 -1.70 5.30
CA ALA A 103 -2.84 -0.29 5.03
C ALA A 103 -1.64 0.38 4.33
N LEU A 104 -0.41 0.06 4.77
CA LEU A 104 0.81 0.53 4.12
C LEU A 104 0.94 -0.03 2.70
N ALA A 105 0.71 -1.32 2.49
CA ALA A 105 0.71 -1.93 1.16
C ALA A 105 -0.30 -1.25 0.22
N ASN A 106 -1.50 -0.93 0.69
CA ASN A 106 -2.51 -0.18 -0.05
C ASN A 106 -1.99 1.22 -0.45
N LYS A 107 -1.39 1.95 0.50
CA LYS A 107 -0.79 3.26 0.27
C LYS A 107 0.35 3.17 -0.76
N THR A 108 1.18 2.14 -0.70
CA THR A 108 2.28 1.89 -1.65
C THR A 108 1.76 1.71 -3.07
N VAL A 109 0.74 0.88 -3.29
CA VAL A 109 0.17 0.69 -4.65
C VAL A 109 -0.40 1.99 -5.19
N ARG A 110 -1.12 2.74 -4.35
CA ARG A 110 -1.72 4.02 -4.76
C ARG A 110 -0.66 5.08 -5.08
N THR A 111 0.43 5.11 -4.32
CA THR A 111 1.57 6.00 -4.55
C THR A 111 2.27 5.61 -5.85
N ALA A 112 2.57 4.32 -6.05
CA ALA A 112 3.17 3.81 -7.28
C ALA A 112 2.33 4.17 -8.52
N TYR A 113 1.01 4.01 -8.44
CA TYR A 113 0.09 4.41 -9.51
C TYR A 113 0.19 5.91 -9.82
N ALA A 114 0.16 6.77 -8.79
CA ALA A 114 0.25 8.22 -8.97
C ALA A 114 1.59 8.65 -9.59
N LEU A 115 2.71 8.05 -9.15
CA LEU A 115 4.03 8.34 -9.70
C LEU A 115 4.11 7.97 -11.19
N LEU A 116 3.63 6.78 -11.55
CA LEU A 116 3.63 6.31 -12.94
C LEU A 116 2.69 7.12 -13.83
N LYS A 117 1.50 7.49 -13.32
CA LYS A 117 0.54 8.31 -14.07
C LYS A 117 1.08 9.72 -14.35
N ASN A 118 1.80 10.30 -13.40
CA ASN A 118 2.31 11.67 -13.50
C ASN A 118 3.76 11.76 -14.02
N GLY A 119 4.43 10.63 -14.27
CA GLY A 119 5.86 10.60 -14.64
C GLY A 119 6.78 11.21 -13.58
N SER A 120 6.39 11.16 -12.30
CA SER A 120 7.11 11.83 -11.19
C SER A 120 7.92 10.86 -10.34
N THR A 121 8.88 11.40 -9.59
CA THR A 121 9.72 10.65 -8.65
C THR A 121 9.17 10.70 -7.23
N TYR A 122 9.42 9.65 -6.46
CA TYR A 122 9.00 9.61 -5.06
C TYR A 122 9.89 10.50 -4.20
N GLU A 123 9.27 11.41 -3.45
CA GLU A 123 9.95 12.27 -2.49
C GLU A 123 9.37 12.03 -1.09
N PRO A 124 10.17 11.51 -0.14
CA PRO A 124 9.72 11.34 1.23
C PRO A 124 9.64 12.70 1.93
N LYS A 125 8.46 13.02 2.47
CA LYS A 125 8.25 14.25 3.23
C LYS A 125 8.81 14.09 4.65
N ILE A 126 9.93 14.74 4.91
CA ILE A 126 10.62 14.73 6.21
C ILE A 126 9.78 15.52 7.21
N LEU A 127 9.72 15.05 8.46
CA LEU A 127 9.06 15.81 9.53
C LEU A 127 9.87 17.09 9.80
N ALA A 128 9.18 18.22 9.86
CA ALA A 128 9.80 19.45 10.37
C ALA A 128 10.29 19.21 11.80
N ALA A 129 11.50 19.72 12.10
CA ALA A 129 12.13 19.64 13.41
C ALA A 129 11.31 20.34 14.49
#